data_AF-A0A971QYZ3-F1
#
_entry.id   AF-A0A971QYZ3-F1
#
_cell.length_a   1.000
_cell.length_b   1.000
_cell.length_c   1.000
_cell.angle_alpha   90.00
_cell.angle_beta   90.00
_cell.angle_gamma   90.00
#
_symmetry.space_group_name_H-M   'P 1'
#
loop_
_entity.id
_entity.type
_entity.pdbx_description
1 polymer ?
#
loop_
_entity_poly.entity_id
_entity_poly.type
_entity_poly.pdbx_seq_one_letter_code
_entity_poly.pdbx_strand_id
1 'polypeptide(L)'
;MRHNKLLIGLFIFVALLMLSGFAILNLYAADGYSSYARESESSLLKSMKLNYQNLAAEIDGELYPLVDDPQAVGSVVEGLSDDIVFAALYDLDGKLLEDFGYSVPDDLSSSIFFENLTFSSGLPRAEVSRFNDKLYIQAGILTLEDTVLVVLLDRFDGLLTNSLSTYDRELLVYYGDEDSFKAPAGAPKIDQALLRDLFKRTMNSQRPESAEIYSADGEMIVNALAIYDSDNWDVISFFSTVTTPAIWKRGIGSLAVFIWVSGIASLIFALFLLYVYFKKVQKDPKMKKSTRFLYCLSAFLPAIVMVAVFGYVVYGESLEALSDAVAMKNARGWFGDVERFLEVEGADSPAEFIERSRETTGANFVMREGGSLLASNLTERRLSNLEIISSSTVEGGIVKGTAKLNDVLHTYATGEISGIE
;
A
#
# COMPACT_ATOMS: atom_id res chain seq x y z
N MET A 1 -24.19 -56.29 19.41
CA MET A 1 -24.43 -55.49 18.18
C MET A 1 -25.03 -54.10 18.43
N ARG A 2 -26.11 -53.93 19.21
CA ARG A 2 -26.76 -52.61 19.42
C ARG A 2 -25.82 -51.53 20.02
N HIS A 3 -24.98 -51.91 20.97
CA HIS A 3 -23.98 -51.04 21.62
C HIS A 3 -22.85 -50.59 20.66
N ASN A 4 -22.38 -51.46 19.76
CA ASN A 4 -21.32 -51.11 18.81
C ASN A 4 -21.83 -50.11 17.76
N LYS A 5 -23.09 -50.23 17.31
CA LYS A 5 -23.70 -49.25 16.40
C LYS A 5 -23.80 -47.85 17.02
N LEU A 6 -24.09 -47.79 18.32
CA LEU A 6 -24.19 -46.54 19.08
C LEU A 6 -22.82 -45.85 19.26
N LEU A 7 -21.77 -46.64 19.55
CA LEU A 7 -20.39 -46.16 19.60
C LEU A 7 -19.91 -45.62 18.24
N ILE A 8 -20.18 -46.36 17.17
CA ILE A 8 -19.83 -45.95 15.80
C ILE A 8 -20.54 -44.64 15.43
N GLY A 9 -21.84 -44.52 15.72
CA GLY A 9 -22.59 -43.29 15.48
C GLY A 9 -22.03 -42.09 16.24
N LEU A 10 -21.66 -42.27 17.52
CA LEU A 10 -21.04 -41.22 18.32
C LEU A 10 -19.67 -40.80 17.78
N PHE A 11 -18.84 -41.76 17.34
CA PHE A 11 -17.53 -41.46 16.76
C PHE A 11 -17.65 -40.69 15.45
N ILE A 12 -18.57 -41.11 14.57
CA ILE A 12 -18.85 -40.39 13.32
C ILE A 12 -19.32 -38.96 13.63
N PHE A 13 -20.24 -38.80 14.59
CA PHE A 13 -20.74 -37.49 14.97
C PHE A 13 -19.63 -36.56 15.48
N VAL A 14 -18.77 -37.05 16.37
CA VAL A 14 -17.67 -36.25 16.94
C VAL A 14 -16.60 -35.95 15.90
N ALA A 15 -16.29 -36.90 15.01
CA ALA A 15 -15.39 -36.68 13.89
C ALA A 15 -15.91 -35.59 12.96
N LEU A 16 -17.19 -35.64 12.60
CA LEU A 16 -17.81 -34.61 11.78
C LEU A 16 -17.76 -33.24 12.47
N LEU A 17 -18.09 -33.16 13.76
CA LEU A 17 -18.13 -31.91 14.50
C LEU A 17 -16.74 -31.27 14.65
N MET A 18 -15.71 -32.07 14.94
CA MET A 18 -14.34 -31.55 15.02
C MET A 18 -13.82 -31.14 13.64
N LEU A 19 -13.89 -32.03 12.65
CA LEU A 19 -13.34 -31.74 11.33
C LEU A 19 -14.07 -30.56 10.67
N SER A 20 -15.39 -30.43 10.85
CA SER A 20 -16.13 -29.28 10.34
C SER A 20 -15.73 -27.98 11.06
N GLY A 21 -15.54 -28.02 12.39
CA GLY A 21 -15.10 -26.85 13.15
C GLY A 21 -13.73 -26.34 12.69
N PHE A 22 -12.76 -27.23 12.52
CA PHE A 22 -11.42 -26.87 12.01
C PHE A 22 -11.47 -26.48 10.52
N ALA A 23 -12.34 -27.08 9.71
CA ALA A 23 -12.53 -26.66 8.31
C ALA A 23 -13.10 -25.24 8.21
N ILE A 24 -14.09 -24.89 9.04
CA ILE A 24 -14.66 -23.55 9.11
C ILE A 24 -13.58 -22.55 9.55
N LEU A 25 -12.80 -22.88 10.59
CA LEU A 25 -11.68 -22.05 11.03
C LEU A 25 -10.66 -21.80 9.91
N ASN A 26 -10.34 -22.84 9.12
CA ASN A 26 -9.43 -22.72 7.99
C ASN A 26 -9.94 -21.75 6.92
N LEU A 27 -11.24 -21.81 6.60
CA LEU A 27 -11.86 -20.91 5.63
C LEU A 27 -11.76 -19.45 6.09
N TYR A 28 -12.13 -19.17 7.34
CA TYR A 28 -12.04 -17.82 7.90
C TYR A 28 -10.61 -17.30 8.01
N ALA A 29 -9.67 -18.16 8.41
CA ALA A 29 -8.26 -17.78 8.48
C ALA A 29 -7.68 -17.46 7.10
N ALA A 30 -7.99 -18.27 6.08
CA ALA A 30 -7.52 -18.03 4.72
C ALA A 30 -8.12 -16.74 4.13
N ASP A 31 -9.42 -16.53 4.30
CA ASP A 31 -10.13 -15.35 3.81
C ASP A 31 -9.67 -14.06 4.51
N GLY A 32 -9.56 -14.09 5.84
CA GLY A 32 -9.07 -12.97 6.64
C GLY A 32 -7.62 -12.61 6.31
N TYR A 33 -6.74 -13.61 6.19
CA TYR A 33 -5.34 -13.38 5.84
C TYR A 33 -5.19 -12.82 4.43
N SER A 34 -5.94 -13.37 3.46
CA SER A 34 -5.97 -12.87 2.08
C SER A 34 -6.43 -11.41 2.01
N SER A 35 -7.50 -11.08 2.74
CA SER A 35 -8.05 -9.72 2.80
C SER A 35 -7.06 -8.73 3.40
N TYR A 36 -6.45 -9.08 4.54
CA TYR A 36 -5.44 -8.26 5.19
C TYR A 36 -4.21 -8.03 4.30
N ALA A 37 -3.81 -9.06 3.56
CA ALA A 37 -2.69 -8.97 2.65
C ALA A 37 -2.99 -8.06 1.44
N ARG A 38 -4.20 -8.13 0.88
CA ARG A 38 -4.65 -7.20 -0.18
C ARG A 38 -4.65 -5.75 0.30
N GLU A 39 -5.17 -5.49 1.49
CA GLU A 39 -5.14 -4.16 2.10
C GLU A 39 -3.70 -3.67 2.31
N SER A 40 -2.80 -4.57 2.68
CA SER A 40 -1.38 -4.25 2.83
C SER A 40 -0.70 -3.87 1.51
N GLU A 41 -0.99 -4.53 0.38
CA GLU A 41 -0.46 -4.12 -0.93
C GLU A 41 -1.09 -2.81 -1.43
N SER A 42 -2.38 -2.62 -1.17
CA SER A 42 -3.06 -1.36 -1.42
C SER A 42 -2.33 -0.21 -0.69
N SER A 43 -1.88 -0.44 0.55
CA SER A 43 -1.05 0.53 1.27
C SER A 43 0.29 0.84 0.60
N LEU A 44 0.96 -0.15 -0.03
CA LEU A 44 2.22 0.09 -0.75
C LEU A 44 1.99 1.00 -1.96
N LEU A 45 0.89 0.78 -2.69
CA LEU A 45 0.54 1.60 -3.86
C LEU A 45 0.25 3.05 -3.49
N LYS A 46 -0.31 3.31 -2.30
CA LYS A 46 -0.44 4.67 -1.76
C LYS A 46 0.91 5.32 -1.50
N SER A 47 1.87 4.55 -0.96
CA SER A 47 3.23 5.07 -0.76
C SER A 47 3.88 5.41 -2.10
N MET A 48 3.77 4.55 -3.12
CA MET A 48 4.29 4.87 -4.46
C MET A 48 3.66 6.12 -5.07
N LYS A 49 2.35 6.33 -4.86
CA LYS A 49 1.67 7.57 -5.25
C LYS A 49 2.21 8.78 -4.49
N LEU A 50 2.49 8.64 -3.19
CA LEU A 50 3.10 9.70 -2.39
C LEU A 50 4.47 10.10 -2.97
N ASN A 51 5.33 9.14 -3.29
CA ASN A 51 6.63 9.43 -3.93
C ASN A 51 6.47 10.20 -5.26
N TYR A 52 5.46 9.87 -6.07
CA TYR A 52 5.14 10.66 -7.26
C TYR A 52 4.68 12.10 -6.93
N GLN A 53 3.77 12.26 -5.96
CA GLN A 53 3.28 13.59 -5.56
C GLN A 53 4.38 14.44 -4.93
N ASN A 54 5.34 13.80 -4.27
CA ASN A 54 6.52 14.43 -3.70
C ASN A 54 7.47 14.90 -4.81
N LEU A 55 7.71 14.07 -5.84
CA LEU A 55 8.47 14.49 -7.03
C LEU A 55 7.79 15.65 -7.77
N ALA A 56 6.46 15.62 -7.92
CA ALA A 56 5.73 16.72 -8.55
C ALA A 56 5.89 18.03 -7.77
N ALA A 57 5.80 17.96 -6.43
CA ALA A 57 6.01 19.10 -5.54
C ALA A 57 7.42 19.70 -5.61
N GLU A 58 8.43 18.83 -5.67
CA GLU A 58 9.83 19.22 -5.84
C GLU A 58 10.01 20.05 -7.12
N ILE A 59 9.45 19.56 -8.23
CA ILE A 59 9.49 20.24 -9.53
C ILE A 59 8.69 21.56 -9.50
N ASP A 60 7.54 21.57 -8.83
CA ASP A 60 6.78 22.81 -8.60
C ASP A 60 7.62 23.84 -7.82
N GLY A 61 8.39 23.39 -6.83
CA GLY A 61 9.33 24.20 -6.06
C GLY A 61 10.46 24.79 -6.92
N GLU A 62 11.01 24.01 -7.86
CA GLU A 62 12.03 24.48 -8.80
C GLU A 62 11.51 25.56 -9.77
N LEU A 63 10.22 25.51 -10.12
CA LEU A 63 9.53 26.50 -10.97
C LEU A 63 9.01 27.71 -10.18
N TYR A 64 8.90 27.61 -8.85
CA TYR A 64 8.34 28.64 -7.97
C TYR A 64 8.99 30.04 -8.11
N PRO A 65 10.30 30.20 -8.36
CA PRO A 65 10.90 31.52 -8.60
C PRO A 65 10.20 32.34 -9.69
N LEU A 66 9.56 31.67 -10.67
CA LEU A 66 8.85 32.32 -11.77
C LEU A 66 7.51 32.93 -11.37
N VAL A 67 6.99 32.61 -10.18
CA VAL A 67 5.79 33.23 -9.61
C VAL A 67 6.03 34.73 -9.39
N ASP A 68 7.19 35.08 -8.83
CA ASP A 68 7.53 36.46 -8.47
C ASP A 68 8.44 37.14 -9.50
N ASP A 69 9.30 36.38 -10.20
CA ASP A 69 10.25 36.91 -11.19
C ASP A 69 10.19 36.12 -12.53
N PRO A 70 9.26 36.47 -13.43
CA PRO A 70 9.16 35.84 -14.76
C PRO A 70 10.44 35.93 -15.60
N GLN A 71 11.28 36.93 -15.35
CA GLN A 71 12.54 37.12 -16.08
C GLN A 71 13.60 36.08 -15.70
N ALA A 72 13.40 35.33 -14.61
CA ALA A 72 14.27 34.23 -14.20
C ALA A 72 14.10 32.95 -15.03
N VAL A 73 13.22 32.94 -16.05
CA VAL A 73 12.92 31.76 -16.88
C VAL A 73 14.18 31.06 -17.42
N GLY A 74 15.15 31.84 -17.91
CA GLY A 74 16.40 31.28 -18.42
C GLY A 74 17.20 30.54 -17.36
N SER A 75 17.29 31.10 -16.15
CA SER A 75 18.00 30.49 -15.02
C SER A 75 17.31 29.22 -14.52
N VAL A 76 15.97 29.22 -14.48
CA VAL A 76 15.19 28.04 -14.08
C VAL A 76 15.34 26.91 -15.10
N VAL A 77 15.25 27.22 -16.40
CA VAL A 77 15.47 26.24 -17.47
C VAL A 77 16.92 25.71 -17.45
N GLU A 78 17.91 26.55 -17.18
CA GLU A 78 19.30 26.13 -17.02
C GLU A 78 19.48 25.17 -15.83
N GLY A 79 18.82 25.45 -14.70
CA GLY A 79 18.84 24.58 -13.51
C GLY A 79 18.24 23.20 -13.75
N LEU A 80 17.26 23.09 -14.65
CA LEU A 80 16.59 21.84 -15.02
C LEU A 80 17.29 21.09 -16.17
N SER A 81 18.31 21.68 -16.78
CA SER A 81 18.82 21.28 -18.11
C SER A 81 19.26 19.82 -18.24
N ASP A 82 19.74 19.20 -17.16
CA ASP A 82 20.16 17.79 -17.17
C ASP A 82 19.00 16.81 -17.42
N ASP A 83 17.76 17.23 -17.13
CA ASP A 83 16.57 16.39 -17.22
C ASP A 83 15.61 16.80 -18.35
N ILE A 84 15.84 17.94 -19.03
CA ILE A 84 14.92 18.47 -20.03
C ILE A 84 14.94 17.62 -21.31
N VAL A 85 13.75 17.14 -21.69
CA VAL A 85 13.47 16.59 -23.02
C VAL A 85 13.14 17.71 -24.00
N PHE A 86 12.26 18.64 -23.58
CA PHE A 86 12.02 19.91 -24.26
C PHE A 86 11.51 20.96 -23.27
N ALA A 87 11.73 22.23 -23.62
CA ALA A 87 11.23 23.39 -22.88
C ALA A 87 10.73 24.44 -23.88
N ALA A 88 9.65 25.13 -23.54
CA ALA A 88 9.02 26.09 -24.42
C ALA A 88 8.32 27.20 -23.64
N LEU A 89 8.51 28.43 -24.07
CA LEU A 89 7.81 29.61 -23.58
C LEU A 89 6.84 30.09 -24.65
N TYR A 90 5.57 30.24 -24.28
CA TYR A 90 4.50 30.71 -25.16
C TYR A 90 3.89 31.99 -24.62
N ASP A 91 3.24 32.75 -25.50
CA ASP A 91 2.24 33.72 -25.07
C ASP A 91 0.89 33.04 -24.77
N LEU A 92 -0.07 33.79 -24.21
CA LEU A 92 -1.43 33.29 -23.94
C LEU A 92 -2.18 32.78 -25.20
N ASP A 93 -1.80 33.25 -26.38
CA ASP A 93 -2.41 32.82 -27.65
C ASP A 93 -1.80 31.50 -28.17
N GLY A 94 -0.85 30.91 -27.43
CA GLY A 94 -0.19 29.66 -27.77
C GLY A 94 0.88 29.80 -28.86
N LYS A 95 1.36 31.02 -29.12
CA LYS A 95 2.46 31.28 -30.04
C LYS A 95 3.79 31.15 -29.31
N LEU A 96 4.68 30.33 -29.88
CA LEU A 96 6.01 30.09 -29.36
C LEU A 96 6.83 31.39 -29.36
N LEU A 97 7.33 31.76 -28.19
CA LEU A 97 8.24 32.90 -27.97
C LEU A 97 9.70 32.41 -27.96
N GLU A 98 9.97 31.32 -27.25
CA GLU A 98 11.31 30.74 -27.09
C GLU A 98 11.22 29.23 -26.85
N ASP A 99 12.15 28.47 -27.42
CA ASP A 99 12.28 27.00 -27.25
C ASP A 99 13.56 26.58 -26.52
N PHE A 100 14.35 27.56 -26.08
CA PHE A 100 15.63 27.37 -25.37
C PHE A 100 16.60 26.40 -26.09
N GLY A 101 16.48 26.26 -27.43
CA GLY A 101 17.29 25.35 -28.23
C GLY A 101 16.81 23.90 -28.30
N TYR A 102 15.63 23.59 -27.77
CA TYR A 102 15.01 22.27 -27.81
C TYR A 102 14.05 22.10 -28.99
N SER A 103 13.82 20.86 -29.42
CA SER A 103 12.83 20.54 -30.44
C SER A 103 11.47 20.30 -29.78
N VAL A 104 10.61 21.32 -29.81
CA VAL A 104 9.29 21.30 -29.15
C VAL A 104 8.21 20.72 -30.09
N PRO A 105 7.24 19.93 -29.60
CA PRO A 105 6.11 19.47 -30.40
C PRO A 105 5.23 20.63 -30.89
N ASP A 106 4.84 20.61 -32.17
CA ASP A 106 4.01 21.66 -32.80
C ASP A 106 2.62 21.82 -32.16
N ASP A 107 2.11 20.77 -31.50
CA ASP A 107 0.78 20.70 -30.90
C ASP A 107 0.77 20.96 -29.38
N LEU A 108 1.91 21.27 -28.77
CA LEU A 108 2.03 21.44 -27.31
C LEU A 108 1.10 22.53 -26.77
N SER A 109 0.96 23.66 -27.47
CA SER A 109 0.06 24.75 -27.07
C SER A 109 -1.43 24.43 -27.25
N SER A 110 -1.76 23.31 -27.90
CA SER A 110 -3.12 22.78 -28.00
C SER A 110 -3.40 21.65 -26.99
N SER A 111 -2.46 21.36 -26.08
CA SER A 111 -2.63 20.33 -25.07
C SER A 111 -3.54 20.79 -23.93
N ILE A 112 -4.24 19.84 -23.30
CA ILE A 112 -5.08 20.11 -22.12
C ILE A 112 -4.25 20.70 -20.97
N PHE A 113 -3.00 20.23 -20.81
CA PHE A 113 -2.11 20.76 -19.79
C PHE A 113 -1.80 22.25 -20.00
N PHE A 114 -1.49 22.64 -21.25
CA PHE A 114 -1.31 24.04 -21.59
C PHE A 114 -2.58 24.87 -21.31
N GLU A 115 -3.74 24.37 -21.74
CA GLU A 115 -5.02 25.01 -21.47
C GLU A 115 -5.26 25.21 -19.97
N ASN A 116 -5.05 24.18 -19.15
CA ASN A 116 -5.19 24.25 -17.70
C ASN A 116 -4.26 25.31 -17.08
N LEU A 117 -3.02 25.43 -17.55
CA LEU A 117 -2.10 26.47 -17.10
C LEU A 117 -2.62 27.88 -17.37
N THR A 118 -3.26 28.12 -18.52
CA THR A 118 -3.85 29.44 -18.83
C THR A 118 -4.99 29.87 -17.90
N PHE A 119 -5.65 28.89 -17.27
CA PHE A 119 -6.69 29.14 -16.25
C PHE A 119 -6.16 29.06 -14.81
N SER A 120 -4.89 28.73 -14.62
CA SER A 120 -4.28 28.59 -13.30
C SER A 120 -4.16 29.93 -12.58
N SER A 121 -3.97 29.88 -11.26
CA SER A 121 -3.70 31.06 -10.44
C SER A 121 -2.26 31.59 -10.57
N GLY A 122 -1.51 31.15 -11.58
CA GLY A 122 -0.10 31.48 -11.76
C GLY A 122 0.84 30.72 -10.81
N LEU A 123 0.42 29.56 -10.33
CA LEU A 123 1.27 28.66 -9.54
C LEU A 123 1.85 27.57 -10.45
N PRO A 124 3.08 27.08 -10.18
CA PRO A 124 3.64 25.94 -10.89
C PRO A 124 2.77 24.70 -10.73
N ARG A 125 2.74 23.89 -11.79
CA ARG A 125 2.06 22.60 -11.83
C ARG A 125 2.96 21.56 -12.47
N ALA A 126 3.07 20.39 -11.85
CA ALA A 126 3.73 19.22 -12.40
C ALA A 126 2.78 18.01 -12.39
N GLU A 127 2.78 17.26 -13.49
CA GLU A 127 2.00 16.04 -13.62
C GLU A 127 2.63 15.01 -14.55
N VAL A 128 2.18 13.77 -14.43
CA VAL A 128 2.68 12.69 -15.27
C VAL A 128 2.23 12.85 -16.73
N SER A 129 3.16 12.67 -17.66
CA SER A 129 2.90 12.77 -19.09
C SER A 129 3.48 11.59 -19.87
N ARG A 130 2.90 11.31 -21.04
CA ARG A 130 3.39 10.28 -21.97
C ARG A 130 3.76 10.94 -23.30
N PHE A 131 5.03 10.78 -23.68
CA PHE A 131 5.56 11.28 -24.94
C PHE A 131 6.36 10.18 -25.65
N ASN A 132 6.11 9.94 -26.94
CA ASN A 132 6.77 8.88 -27.73
C ASN A 132 6.85 7.51 -27.02
N ASP A 133 5.74 7.08 -26.41
CA ASP A 133 5.60 5.82 -25.67
C ASP A 133 6.47 5.67 -24.40
N LYS A 134 7.12 6.74 -23.95
CA LYS A 134 7.83 6.83 -22.67
C LYS A 134 7.12 7.78 -21.70
N LEU A 135 7.33 7.55 -20.40
CA LEU A 135 6.72 8.33 -19.32
C LEU A 135 7.68 9.41 -18.85
N TYR A 136 7.15 10.58 -18.56
CA TYR A 136 7.87 11.78 -18.16
C TYR A 136 7.05 12.53 -17.10
N ILE A 137 7.64 13.58 -16.54
CA ILE A 137 6.90 14.61 -15.82
C ILE A 137 6.80 15.83 -16.73
N GLN A 138 5.58 16.27 -17.05
CA GLN A 138 5.38 17.59 -17.64
C GLN A 138 5.15 18.59 -16.52
N ALA A 139 5.74 19.77 -16.63
CA ALA A 139 5.55 20.83 -15.66
C ALA A 139 5.45 22.19 -16.35
N GLY A 140 4.86 23.16 -15.67
CA GLY A 140 4.70 24.49 -16.24
C GLY A 140 4.07 25.49 -15.29
N ILE A 141 4.05 26.74 -15.73
CA ILE A 141 3.51 27.88 -14.98
C ILE A 141 3.00 28.95 -15.95
N LEU A 142 1.88 29.58 -15.58
CA LEU A 142 1.48 30.87 -16.13
C LEU A 142 2.16 31.98 -15.31
N THR A 143 3.04 32.74 -15.95
CA THR A 143 3.78 33.82 -15.29
C THR A 143 2.97 35.12 -15.21
N LEU A 144 3.41 36.08 -14.40
CA LEU A 144 2.81 37.41 -14.30
C LEU A 144 2.89 38.25 -15.59
N GLU A 145 3.70 37.83 -16.57
CA GLU A 145 3.82 38.51 -17.86
C GLU A 145 2.88 37.94 -18.94
N ASP A 146 1.87 37.16 -18.54
CA ASP A 146 0.95 36.50 -19.46
C ASP A 146 1.70 35.58 -20.46
N THR A 147 2.76 34.92 -19.96
CA THR A 147 3.50 33.90 -20.70
C THR A 147 3.41 32.56 -19.98
N VAL A 148 3.38 31.48 -20.77
CA VAL A 148 3.26 30.12 -20.26
C VAL A 148 4.54 29.36 -20.55
N LEU A 149 5.24 28.96 -19.48
CA LEU A 149 6.37 28.03 -19.58
C LEU A 149 5.82 26.60 -19.50
N VAL A 150 6.26 25.74 -20.42
CA VAL A 150 6.05 24.29 -20.36
C VAL A 150 7.39 23.58 -20.53
N VAL A 151 7.65 22.63 -19.65
CA VAL A 151 8.83 21.76 -19.68
C VAL A 151 8.42 20.29 -19.59
N LEU A 152 9.15 19.42 -20.28
CA LEU A 152 9.04 17.97 -20.14
C LEU A 152 10.35 17.42 -19.60
N LEU A 153 10.27 16.70 -18.47
CA LEU A 153 11.42 16.25 -17.68
C LEU A 153 11.51 14.70 -17.64
N ASP A 154 12.72 14.16 -17.83
CA ASP A 154 13.03 12.72 -17.76
C ASP A 154 13.26 12.21 -16.32
N ARG A 155 12.40 12.61 -15.39
CA ARG A 155 12.49 12.25 -13.96
C ARG A 155 11.59 11.08 -13.54
N PHE A 156 10.67 10.65 -14.41
CA PHE A 156 9.71 9.60 -14.07
C PHE A 156 10.38 8.22 -13.87
N ASP A 157 11.47 7.94 -14.59
CA ASP A 157 12.16 6.64 -14.51
C ASP A 157 12.75 6.35 -13.12
N GLY A 158 13.10 7.42 -12.38
CA GLY A 158 13.51 7.33 -10.98
C GLY A 158 12.41 6.72 -10.09
N LEU A 159 11.13 7.01 -10.34
CA LEU A 159 10.00 6.41 -9.60
C LEU A 159 9.85 4.92 -9.91
N LEU A 160 10.03 4.53 -11.18
CA LEU A 160 9.95 3.13 -11.60
C LEU A 160 11.07 2.30 -10.95
N THR A 161 12.30 2.82 -10.99
CA THR A 161 13.47 2.18 -10.39
C THR A 161 13.33 2.06 -8.88
N ASN A 162 12.91 3.15 -8.21
CA ASN A 162 12.69 3.16 -6.76
C ASN A 162 11.56 2.20 -6.34
N SER A 163 10.51 2.07 -7.15
CA SER A 163 9.40 1.15 -6.86
C SER A 163 9.93 -0.29 -6.70
N LEU A 164 10.77 -0.72 -7.64
CA LEU A 164 11.33 -2.07 -7.63
C LEU A 164 12.33 -2.26 -6.49
N SER A 165 13.24 -1.32 -6.26
CA SER A 165 14.28 -1.45 -5.22
C SER A 165 13.74 -1.34 -3.79
N THR A 166 12.73 -0.49 -3.57
CA THR A 166 12.22 -0.18 -2.22
C THR A 166 11.06 -1.09 -1.83
N TYR A 167 10.16 -1.36 -2.76
CA TYR A 167 8.92 -2.10 -2.47
C TYR A 167 8.96 -3.55 -2.98
N ASP A 168 9.97 -3.95 -3.75
CA ASP A 168 10.00 -5.20 -4.52
C ASP A 168 8.76 -5.34 -5.43
N ARG A 169 8.31 -4.24 -6.02
CA ARG A 169 7.11 -4.21 -6.88
C ARG A 169 7.41 -3.44 -8.15
N GLU A 170 6.94 -3.98 -9.26
CA GLU A 170 6.91 -3.23 -10.50
C GLU A 170 5.71 -2.29 -10.49
N LEU A 171 5.96 -1.00 -10.74
CA LEU A 171 4.92 0.01 -10.92
C LEU A 171 4.55 0.08 -12.40
N LEU A 172 3.29 -0.21 -12.72
CA LEU A 172 2.72 -0.08 -14.05
C LEU A 172 1.86 1.18 -14.10
N VAL A 173 1.93 1.92 -15.21
CA VAL A 173 1.14 3.14 -15.41
C VAL A 173 0.28 3.01 -16.66
N TYR A 174 -1.04 3.00 -16.47
CA TYR A 174 -2.02 2.97 -17.55
C TYR A 174 -2.49 4.39 -17.84
N TYR A 175 -2.49 4.80 -19.11
CA TYR A 175 -2.87 6.16 -19.53
C TYR A 175 -4.19 6.14 -20.28
N GLY A 176 -5.03 7.16 -20.06
CA GLY A 176 -6.30 7.34 -20.77
C GLY A 176 -7.50 7.22 -19.83
N ASP A 177 -8.69 7.27 -20.42
CA ASP A 177 -9.98 7.28 -19.72
C ASP A 177 -10.58 5.87 -19.52
N GLU A 178 -11.80 5.82 -18.98
CA GLU A 178 -12.54 4.57 -18.75
C GLU A 178 -12.87 3.76 -20.01
N ASP A 179 -12.74 4.36 -21.19
CA ASP A 179 -13.11 3.78 -22.48
C ASP A 179 -11.89 3.47 -23.37
N SER A 180 -10.72 4.06 -23.09
CA SER A 180 -9.57 4.05 -23.98
C SER A 180 -8.19 4.01 -23.30
N PHE A 181 -8.07 3.29 -22.18
CA PHE A 181 -6.75 3.12 -21.53
C PHE A 181 -5.74 2.35 -22.39
N LYS A 182 -4.53 2.89 -22.52
CA LYS A 182 -3.37 2.26 -23.17
C LYS A 182 -2.58 1.42 -22.16
N ALA A 183 -2.27 0.19 -22.55
CA ALA A 183 -1.40 -0.67 -21.76
C ALA A 183 0.06 -0.19 -21.83
N PRO A 184 0.79 -0.17 -20.70
CA PRO A 184 2.22 0.09 -20.72
C PRO A 184 2.97 -1.06 -21.41
N ALA A 185 4.13 -0.76 -21.99
CA ALA A 185 4.98 -1.77 -22.60
C ALA A 185 5.41 -2.80 -21.54
N GLY A 186 5.30 -4.09 -21.86
CA GLY A 186 5.64 -5.17 -20.92
C GLY A 186 4.55 -5.52 -19.90
N ALA A 187 3.43 -4.78 -19.85
CA ALA A 187 2.33 -5.11 -18.95
C ALA A 187 1.79 -6.54 -19.19
N PRO A 188 1.44 -7.27 -18.13
CA PRO A 188 0.80 -8.57 -18.28
C PRO A 188 -0.51 -8.42 -19.05
N LYS A 189 -0.86 -9.45 -19.83
CA LYS A 189 -2.13 -9.49 -20.56
C LYS A 189 -3.27 -9.67 -19.57
N ILE A 190 -4.01 -8.61 -19.31
CA ILE A 190 -5.18 -8.61 -18.47
C ILE A 190 -6.42 -8.47 -19.36
N ASP A 191 -7.50 -9.16 -18.99
CA ASP A 191 -8.80 -9.02 -19.64
C ASP A 191 -9.27 -7.55 -19.59
N GLN A 192 -9.63 -7.00 -20.74
CA GLN A 192 -10.01 -5.59 -20.86
C GLN A 192 -11.29 -5.26 -20.09
N ALA A 193 -12.24 -6.20 -19.99
CA ALA A 193 -13.48 -5.97 -19.25
C ALA A 193 -13.20 -5.85 -17.75
N LEU A 194 -12.33 -6.70 -17.21
CA LEU A 194 -11.91 -6.62 -15.81
C LEU A 194 -11.10 -5.35 -15.52
N LEU A 195 -10.15 -4.97 -16.38
CA LEU A 195 -9.42 -3.71 -16.23
C LEU A 195 -10.37 -2.50 -16.22
N ARG A 196 -11.33 -2.49 -17.14
CA ARG A 196 -12.34 -1.43 -17.21
C ARG A 196 -13.18 -1.35 -15.94
N ASP A 197 -13.62 -2.49 -15.40
CA ASP A 197 -14.34 -2.53 -14.12
C ASP A 197 -13.48 -2.03 -12.96
N LEU A 198 -12.23 -2.48 -12.88
CA LEU A 198 -11.27 -2.04 -11.86
C LEU A 198 -11.05 -0.52 -11.92
N PHE A 199 -10.82 0.03 -13.11
CA PHE A 199 -10.60 1.47 -13.30
C PHE A 199 -11.86 2.28 -13.03
N LYS A 200 -13.05 1.82 -13.44
CA LYS A 200 -14.32 2.47 -13.06
C LYS A 200 -14.52 2.51 -11.55
N ARG A 201 -14.20 1.42 -10.83
CA ARG A 201 -14.24 1.41 -9.36
C ARG A 201 -13.22 2.36 -8.77
N THR A 202 -12.02 2.39 -9.34
CA THR A 202 -10.91 3.24 -8.89
C THR A 202 -11.20 4.73 -9.11
N MET A 203 -11.76 5.14 -10.25
CA MET A 203 -12.12 6.55 -10.49
C MET A 203 -13.10 7.09 -9.46
N ASN A 204 -14.03 6.23 -9.00
CA ASN A 204 -15.06 6.58 -8.03
C ASN A 204 -14.59 6.40 -6.57
N SER A 205 -13.31 6.06 -6.34
CA SER A 205 -12.75 5.71 -5.04
C SER A 205 -11.42 6.43 -4.82
N GLN A 206 -11.26 7.12 -3.70
CA GLN A 206 -9.95 7.62 -3.29
C GLN A 206 -9.04 6.52 -2.71
N ARG A 207 -9.52 5.27 -2.64
CA ARG A 207 -8.77 4.13 -2.12
C ARG A 207 -8.29 3.27 -3.29
N PRO A 208 -7.12 2.63 -3.17
CA PRO A 208 -6.70 1.67 -4.18
C PRO A 208 -7.63 0.47 -4.17
N GLU A 209 -8.11 0.11 -5.36
CA GLU A 209 -9.00 -1.02 -5.59
C GLU A 209 -8.20 -2.22 -6.07
N SER A 210 -8.71 -3.42 -5.81
CA SER A 210 -8.06 -4.67 -6.21
C SER A 210 -8.99 -5.55 -7.06
N ALA A 211 -8.39 -6.29 -7.98
CA ALA A 211 -9.06 -7.36 -8.73
C ALA A 211 -8.15 -8.58 -8.88
N GLU A 212 -8.76 -9.77 -8.81
CA GLU A 212 -8.10 -11.03 -9.14
C GLU A 212 -8.10 -11.23 -10.66
N ILE A 213 -6.94 -11.57 -11.22
CA ILE A 213 -6.76 -11.93 -12.62
C ILE A 213 -6.19 -13.34 -12.75
N TYR A 214 -6.48 -13.99 -13.88
CA TYR A 214 -5.88 -15.27 -14.23
C TYR A 214 -4.98 -15.08 -15.45
N SER A 215 -3.70 -15.37 -15.30
CA SER A 215 -2.71 -15.34 -16.38
C SER A 215 -2.23 -16.76 -16.70
N ALA A 216 -1.40 -16.90 -17.74
CA ALA A 216 -0.74 -18.17 -18.06
C ALA A 216 0.14 -18.69 -16.91
N ASP A 217 0.68 -17.79 -16.09
CA ASP A 217 1.57 -18.08 -14.96
C ASP A 217 0.80 -18.29 -13.64
N GLY A 218 -0.54 -18.25 -13.71
CA GLY A 218 -1.44 -18.49 -12.59
C GLY A 218 -2.24 -17.26 -12.17
N GLU A 219 -2.88 -17.40 -11.02
CA GLU A 219 -3.66 -16.35 -10.36
C GLU A 219 -2.74 -15.19 -9.95
N MET A 220 -3.12 -13.96 -10.27
CA MET A 220 -2.45 -12.73 -9.85
C MET A 220 -3.48 -11.74 -9.29
N ILE A 221 -3.01 -10.77 -8.51
CA ILE A 221 -3.83 -9.67 -8.02
C ILE A 221 -3.29 -8.39 -8.62
N VAL A 222 -4.19 -7.60 -9.19
CA VAL A 222 -3.92 -6.27 -9.70
C VAL A 222 -4.50 -5.28 -8.71
N ASN A 223 -3.66 -4.38 -8.21
CA ASN A 223 -4.10 -3.20 -7.47
C ASN A 223 -4.05 -2.00 -8.40
N ALA A 224 -4.99 -1.07 -8.27
CA ALA A 224 -5.03 0.15 -9.06
C ALA A 224 -5.40 1.36 -8.19
N LEU A 225 -4.80 2.50 -8.51
CA LEU A 225 -5.07 3.78 -7.89
C LEU A 225 -5.08 4.89 -8.96
N ALA A 226 -6.07 5.76 -8.90
CA ALA A 226 -6.19 6.87 -9.86
C ALA A 226 -5.16 7.97 -9.57
N ILE A 227 -4.60 8.49 -10.64
CA ILE A 227 -3.78 9.70 -10.69
C ILE A 227 -4.59 10.74 -11.45
N TYR A 228 -4.82 11.85 -10.78
CA TYR A 228 -5.57 12.96 -11.32
C TYR A 228 -4.60 13.97 -11.93
N ASP A 229 -5.12 14.80 -12.81
CA ASP A 229 -4.44 16.01 -13.24
C ASP A 229 -4.10 16.92 -12.05
N SER A 230 -3.26 17.91 -12.32
CA SER A 230 -2.80 18.88 -11.33
C SER A 230 -3.91 19.68 -10.65
N ASP A 231 -5.07 19.85 -11.29
CA ASP A 231 -6.27 20.50 -10.71
C ASP A 231 -7.21 19.51 -9.99
N ASN A 232 -6.89 18.21 -10.03
CA ASN A 232 -7.62 17.08 -9.47
C ASN A 232 -9.07 16.93 -9.96
N TRP A 233 -9.35 17.35 -11.19
CA TRP A 233 -10.69 17.27 -11.78
C TRP A 233 -10.86 15.99 -12.59
N ASP A 234 -9.85 15.61 -13.36
CA ASP A 234 -9.91 14.47 -14.26
C ASP A 234 -8.80 13.44 -13.99
N VAL A 235 -9.11 12.17 -14.25
CA VAL A 235 -8.14 11.08 -14.13
C VAL A 235 -7.32 10.99 -15.40
N ILE A 236 -6.01 11.21 -15.28
CA ILE A 236 -5.06 11.19 -16.41
C ILE A 236 -4.32 9.85 -16.54
N SER A 237 -4.16 9.13 -15.43
CA SER A 237 -3.56 7.80 -15.42
C SER A 237 -3.96 6.96 -14.22
N PHE A 238 -3.63 5.67 -14.27
CA PHE A 238 -3.79 4.74 -13.16
C PHE A 238 -2.44 4.11 -12.83
N PHE A 239 -2.03 4.25 -11.58
CA PHE A 239 -0.91 3.49 -11.02
C PHE A 239 -1.39 2.10 -10.64
N SER A 240 -0.61 1.09 -10.98
CA SER A 240 -0.98 -0.30 -10.74
C SER A 240 0.23 -1.13 -10.34
N THR A 241 -0.02 -2.13 -9.49
CA THR A 241 0.94 -3.18 -9.17
C THR A 241 0.31 -4.53 -9.42
N VAL A 242 1.11 -5.47 -9.93
CA VAL A 242 0.70 -6.86 -10.12
C VAL A 242 1.48 -7.74 -9.17
N THR A 243 0.76 -8.52 -8.38
CA THR A 243 1.35 -9.39 -7.37
C THR A 243 0.89 -10.82 -7.55
N THR A 244 1.83 -11.75 -7.46
CA THR A 244 1.49 -13.17 -7.38
C THR A 244 1.13 -13.50 -5.92
N PRO A 245 -0.03 -14.14 -5.65
CA PRO A 245 -0.41 -14.56 -4.31
C PRO A 245 0.56 -15.57 -3.69
N ALA A 246 1.53 -16.09 -4.45
CA ALA A 246 2.52 -17.06 -3.99
C ALA A 246 3.21 -16.67 -2.67
N ILE A 247 3.47 -15.37 -2.48
CA ILE A 247 4.10 -14.83 -1.26
C ILE A 247 3.22 -15.10 -0.03
N TRP A 248 1.89 -14.96 -0.16
CA TRP A 248 0.94 -15.11 0.95
C TRP A 248 0.31 -16.49 1.04
N LYS A 249 0.21 -17.20 -0.09
CA LYS A 249 -0.23 -18.60 -0.16
C LYS A 249 0.65 -19.49 0.71
N ARG A 250 1.93 -19.16 0.89
CA ARG A 250 2.80 -19.85 1.86
C ARG A 250 2.31 -19.65 3.29
N GLY A 251 1.96 -18.42 3.68
CA GLY A 251 1.38 -18.09 4.99
C GLY A 251 0.06 -18.81 5.23
N ILE A 252 -0.86 -18.75 4.25
CA ILE A 252 -2.13 -19.49 4.29
C ILE A 252 -1.89 -21.00 4.40
N GLY A 253 -0.91 -21.53 3.65
CA GLY A 253 -0.52 -22.93 3.70
C GLY A 253 -0.01 -23.35 5.07
N SER A 254 0.83 -22.55 5.72
CA SER A 254 1.29 -22.83 7.09
C SER A 254 0.15 -22.80 8.11
N LEU A 255 -0.76 -21.82 8.00
CA LEU A 255 -1.95 -21.74 8.86
C LEU A 255 -2.83 -22.99 8.68
N ALA A 256 -3.07 -23.38 7.43
CA ALA A 256 -3.87 -24.58 7.11
C ALA A 256 -3.23 -25.86 7.66
N VAL A 257 -1.91 -26.02 7.52
CA VAL A 257 -1.19 -27.18 8.08
C VAL A 257 -1.36 -27.22 9.60
N PHE A 258 -1.18 -26.09 10.29
CA PHE A 258 -1.39 -26.02 11.74
C PHE A 258 -2.81 -26.43 12.12
N ILE A 259 -3.83 -25.86 11.47
CA ILE A 259 -5.24 -26.15 11.73
C ILE A 259 -5.56 -27.63 11.53
N TRP A 260 -5.12 -28.23 10.42
CA TRP A 260 -5.42 -29.63 10.13
C TRP A 260 -4.70 -30.61 11.05
N VAL A 261 -3.41 -30.39 11.33
CA VAL A 261 -2.67 -31.22 12.29
C VAL A 261 -3.31 -31.15 13.67
N SER A 262 -3.68 -29.94 14.11
CA SER A 262 -4.36 -29.71 15.38
C SER A 262 -5.72 -30.37 15.45
N GLY A 263 -6.52 -30.28 14.37
CA GLY A 263 -7.83 -30.89 14.27
C GLY A 263 -7.77 -32.42 14.31
N ILE A 264 -6.84 -33.03 13.56
CA ILE A 264 -6.66 -34.49 13.54
C ILE A 264 -6.14 -34.98 14.90
N ALA A 265 -5.16 -34.31 15.50
CA ALA A 265 -4.64 -34.68 16.83
C ALA A 265 -5.74 -34.59 17.90
N SER A 266 -6.52 -33.51 17.88
CA SER A 266 -7.66 -33.32 18.80
C SER A 266 -8.73 -34.40 18.60
N LEU A 267 -8.98 -34.79 17.34
CA LEU A 267 -9.93 -35.86 17.02
C LEU A 267 -9.47 -37.21 17.58
N ILE A 268 -8.21 -37.59 17.35
CA ILE A 268 -7.65 -38.84 17.86
C ILE A 268 -7.79 -38.89 19.38
N PHE A 269 -7.48 -37.78 20.07
CA PHE A 269 -7.62 -37.68 21.52
C PHE A 269 -9.07 -37.81 21.98
N ALA A 270 -10.00 -37.13 21.32
CA ALA A 270 -11.42 -37.18 21.65
C ALA A 270 -12.00 -38.58 21.48
N LEU A 271 -11.68 -39.26 20.38
CA LEU A 271 -12.11 -40.63 20.12
C LEU A 271 -11.55 -41.59 21.17
N PHE A 272 -10.28 -41.44 21.54
CA PHE A 272 -9.67 -42.23 22.62
C PHE A 272 -10.40 -42.03 23.96
N LEU A 273 -10.66 -40.79 24.36
CA LEU A 273 -11.37 -40.51 25.62
C LEU A 273 -12.83 -41.00 25.60
N LEU A 274 -13.54 -40.84 24.48
CA LEU A 274 -14.89 -41.34 24.32
C LEU A 274 -14.95 -42.87 24.32
N TYR A 275 -13.95 -43.54 23.77
CA TYR A 275 -13.79 -44.99 23.87
C TYR A 275 -13.64 -45.44 25.34
N VAL A 276 -12.75 -44.78 26.09
CA VAL A 276 -12.53 -45.05 27.52
C VAL A 276 -13.81 -44.81 28.32
N TYR A 277 -14.49 -43.70 28.06
CA TYR A 277 -15.78 -43.37 28.66
C TYR A 277 -16.83 -44.46 28.37
N PHE A 278 -16.96 -44.88 27.11
CA PHE A 278 -17.91 -45.92 26.72
C PHE A 278 -17.62 -47.26 27.43
N LYS A 279 -16.36 -47.66 27.53
CA LYS A 279 -15.98 -48.86 28.30
C LYS A 279 -16.32 -48.74 29.79
N LYS A 280 -16.20 -47.56 30.39
CA LYS A 280 -16.61 -47.32 31.79
C LYS A 280 -18.12 -47.39 31.97
N VAL A 281 -18.90 -46.76 31.08
CA VAL A 281 -20.37 -46.79 31.14
C VAL A 281 -20.93 -48.20 30.97
N GLN A 282 -20.28 -49.05 30.16
CA GLN A 282 -20.65 -50.46 30.06
C GLN A 282 -20.44 -51.24 31.36
N LYS A 283 -19.42 -50.88 32.15
CA LYS A 283 -19.11 -51.53 33.44
C LYS A 283 -19.93 -50.98 34.61
N ASP A 284 -20.24 -49.69 34.59
CA ASP A 284 -21.04 -49.00 35.61
C ASP A 284 -22.09 -48.07 34.97
N PRO A 285 -23.31 -48.55 34.73
CA PRO A 285 -24.37 -47.77 34.10
C PRO A 285 -24.93 -46.64 35.01
N LYS A 286 -24.59 -46.60 36.30
CA LYS A 286 -25.06 -45.59 37.27
C LYS A 286 -24.07 -44.43 37.47
N MET A 287 -23.21 -44.14 36.49
CA MET A 287 -22.33 -42.96 36.53
C MET A 287 -23.10 -41.65 36.75
N LYS A 288 -22.63 -40.82 37.69
CA LYS A 288 -23.16 -39.48 37.99
C LYS A 288 -23.07 -38.56 36.76
N LYS A 289 -24.04 -37.65 36.61
CA LYS A 289 -24.08 -36.67 35.50
C LYS A 289 -22.82 -35.81 35.43
N SER A 290 -22.28 -35.39 36.57
CA SER A 290 -21.04 -34.59 36.65
C SER A 290 -19.83 -35.32 36.03
N THR A 291 -19.69 -36.62 36.30
CA THR A 291 -18.59 -37.40 35.73
C THR A 291 -18.74 -37.57 34.22
N ARG A 292 -19.97 -37.73 33.71
CA ARG A 292 -20.22 -37.80 32.25
C ARG A 292 -19.85 -36.48 31.57
N PHE A 293 -20.24 -35.36 32.16
CA PHE A 293 -19.87 -34.02 31.68
C PHE A 293 -18.35 -33.85 31.64
N LEU A 294 -17.63 -34.26 32.69
CA LEU A 294 -16.18 -34.13 32.77
C LEU A 294 -15.46 -34.91 31.66
N TYR A 295 -15.93 -36.12 31.32
CA TYR A 295 -15.40 -36.90 30.21
C TYR A 295 -15.63 -36.22 28.86
N CYS A 296 -16.84 -35.69 28.62
CA CYS A 296 -17.12 -34.95 27.39
C CYS A 296 -16.27 -33.68 27.30
N LEU A 297 -16.20 -32.87 28.36
CA LEU A 297 -15.38 -31.66 28.38
C LEU A 297 -13.90 -31.98 28.12
N SER A 298 -13.37 -33.02 28.77
CA SER A 298 -11.99 -33.45 28.58
C SER A 298 -11.73 -33.91 27.14
N ALA A 299 -12.71 -34.55 26.48
CA ALA A 299 -12.58 -34.97 25.08
C ALA A 299 -12.43 -33.79 24.11
N PHE A 300 -13.05 -32.64 24.40
CA PHE A 300 -12.96 -31.44 23.56
C PHE A 300 -11.89 -30.44 24.02
N LEU A 301 -11.31 -30.61 25.22
CA LEU A 301 -10.34 -29.67 25.78
C LEU A 301 -9.15 -29.39 24.85
N PRO A 302 -8.52 -30.38 24.18
CA PRO A 302 -7.44 -30.08 23.25
C PRO A 302 -7.90 -29.22 22.08
N ALA A 303 -9.08 -29.46 21.52
CA ALA A 303 -9.60 -28.64 20.42
C ALA A 303 -9.78 -27.19 20.86
N ILE A 304 -10.34 -26.96 22.06
CA ILE A 304 -10.51 -25.62 22.63
C ILE A 304 -9.16 -24.92 22.81
N VAL A 305 -8.18 -25.62 23.39
CA VAL A 305 -6.83 -25.08 23.61
C VAL A 305 -6.16 -24.76 22.27
N MET A 306 -6.23 -25.64 21.28
CA MET A 306 -5.60 -25.42 19.97
C MET A 306 -6.25 -24.27 19.20
N VAL A 307 -7.58 -24.11 19.29
CA VAL A 307 -8.26 -22.95 18.69
C VAL A 307 -7.84 -21.65 19.39
N ALA A 308 -7.71 -21.65 20.71
CA ALA A 308 -7.22 -20.47 21.44
C ALA A 308 -5.77 -20.13 21.08
N VAL A 309 -4.87 -21.12 21.05
CA VAL A 309 -3.47 -20.94 20.65
C VAL A 309 -3.37 -20.45 19.21
N PHE A 310 -4.19 -20.99 18.30
CA PHE A 310 -4.25 -20.52 16.93
C PHE A 310 -4.60 -19.03 16.85
N GLY A 311 -5.70 -18.63 17.50
CA GLY A 311 -6.18 -17.25 17.41
C GLY A 311 -5.24 -16.23 18.03
N TYR A 312 -4.68 -16.52 19.21
CA TYR A 312 -3.87 -15.55 19.95
C TYR A 312 -2.39 -15.52 19.54
N VAL A 313 -1.84 -16.64 19.08
CA VAL A 313 -0.40 -16.76 18.81
C VAL A 313 -0.18 -16.89 17.32
N VAL A 314 -0.60 -18.01 16.73
CA VAL A 314 -0.20 -18.39 15.37
C VAL A 314 -0.75 -17.41 14.31
N TYR A 315 -2.03 -17.09 14.39
CA TYR A 315 -2.66 -16.17 13.45
C TYR A 315 -2.19 -14.73 13.66
N GLY A 316 -2.05 -14.30 14.92
CA GLY A 316 -1.54 -12.98 15.29
C GLY A 316 -0.12 -12.73 14.77
N GLU A 317 0.83 -13.63 15.08
CA GLU A 317 2.21 -13.56 14.61
C GLU A 317 2.31 -13.53 13.08
N SER A 318 1.44 -14.27 12.39
CA SER A 318 1.40 -14.29 10.93
C SER A 318 0.95 -12.96 10.33
N LEU A 319 -0.01 -12.28 10.95
CA LEU A 319 -0.45 -10.94 10.54
C LEU A 319 0.60 -9.88 10.88
N GLU A 320 1.22 -9.96 12.05
CA GLU A 320 2.29 -9.05 12.48
C GLU A 320 3.48 -9.11 11.53
N ALA A 321 3.92 -10.31 11.14
CA ALA A 321 5.02 -10.47 10.18
C ALA A 321 4.72 -9.82 8.81
N LEU A 322 3.46 -9.88 8.35
CA LEU A 322 3.05 -9.22 7.12
C LEU A 322 3.01 -7.70 7.28
N SER A 323 2.43 -7.23 8.39
CA SER A 323 2.33 -5.81 8.74
C SER A 323 3.71 -5.17 8.81
N ASP A 324 4.64 -5.81 9.50
CA ASP A 324 6.02 -5.35 9.67
C ASP A 324 6.77 -5.22 8.34
N ALA A 325 6.61 -6.21 7.45
CA ALA A 325 7.27 -6.19 6.14
C ALA A 325 6.77 -5.03 5.29
N VAL A 326 5.46 -4.76 5.32
CA VAL A 326 4.81 -3.68 4.56
C VAL A 326 5.13 -2.31 5.16
N ALA A 327 5.07 -2.18 6.49
CA ALA A 327 5.41 -0.96 7.21
C ALA A 327 6.86 -0.54 6.92
N MET A 328 7.80 -1.48 6.88
CA MET A 328 9.20 -1.19 6.56
C MET A 328 9.37 -0.67 5.13
N LYS A 329 8.64 -1.23 4.16
CA LYS A 329 8.68 -0.76 2.76
C LYS A 329 8.12 0.65 2.63
N ASN A 330 6.97 0.92 3.25
CA ASN A 330 6.38 2.26 3.30
C ASN A 330 7.32 3.27 3.97
N ALA A 331 7.94 2.90 5.10
CA ALA A 331 8.87 3.77 5.80
C ALA A 331 10.10 4.12 4.95
N ARG A 332 10.72 3.12 4.30
CA ARG A 332 11.85 3.34 3.39
C ARG A 332 11.48 4.25 2.22
N GLY A 333 10.28 4.05 1.65
CA GLY A 333 9.76 4.90 0.59
C GLY A 333 9.62 6.36 1.02
N TRP A 334 9.06 6.58 2.21
CA TRP A 334 8.89 7.92 2.77
C TRP A 334 10.22 8.58 3.14
N PHE A 335 11.15 7.83 3.76
CA PHE A 335 12.49 8.33 4.10
C PHE A 335 13.27 8.81 2.87
N GLY A 336 13.17 8.08 1.74
CA GLY A 336 13.80 8.51 0.49
C GLY A 336 13.26 9.85 -0.06
N ASP A 337 11.99 10.19 0.23
CA ASP A 337 11.43 11.48 -0.17
C ASP A 337 11.86 12.60 0.79
N VAL A 338 11.98 12.31 2.09
CA VAL A 338 12.48 13.29 3.08
C VAL A 338 13.89 13.75 2.71
N GLU A 339 14.77 12.83 2.31
CA GLU A 339 16.14 13.16 1.88
C GLU A 339 16.14 14.17 0.72
N ARG A 340 15.27 13.97 -0.29
CA ARG A 340 15.13 14.87 -1.45
C ARG A 340 14.59 16.24 -1.06
N PHE A 341 13.58 16.29 -0.19
CA PHE A 341 12.99 17.55 0.26
C PHE A 341 13.96 18.44 1.04
N LEU A 342 14.93 17.85 1.74
CA LEU A 342 15.95 18.63 2.46
C LEU A 342 17.00 19.25 1.55
N GLU A 343 17.09 18.81 0.29
CA GLU A 343 18.02 19.34 -0.71
C GLU A 343 17.44 20.55 -1.45
N VAL A 344 16.12 20.80 -1.36
CA VAL A 344 15.43 21.91 -2.04
C VAL A 344 15.32 23.12 -1.11
N GLU A 345 16.02 24.21 -1.41
CA GLU A 345 15.80 25.53 -0.78
C GLU A 345 14.48 26.16 -1.32
N GLY A 346 13.34 25.58 -0.94
CA GLY A 346 12.00 25.96 -1.46
C GLY A 346 10.99 26.33 -0.38
N ALA A 347 9.85 26.88 -0.80
CA ALA A 347 8.77 27.36 0.07
C ALA A 347 7.90 26.24 0.69
N ASP A 348 8.13 24.97 0.35
CA ASP A 348 7.39 23.85 0.93
C ASP A 348 7.81 23.64 2.39
N SER A 349 6.92 24.02 3.30
CA SER A 349 7.17 23.82 4.72
C SER A 349 7.14 22.31 5.05
N PRO A 350 7.95 21.81 6.00
CA PRO A 350 7.84 20.44 6.50
C PRO A 350 6.40 20.04 6.94
N ALA A 351 5.56 21.03 7.25
CA ALA A 351 4.15 20.84 7.54
C ALA A 351 3.32 20.42 6.30
N GLU A 352 3.53 21.05 5.13
CA GLU A 352 2.85 20.69 3.88
C GLU A 352 3.25 19.30 3.40
N PHE A 353 4.54 18.96 3.52
CA PHE A 353 5.01 17.61 3.23
C PHE A 353 4.32 16.55 4.12
N ILE A 354 4.20 16.81 5.42
CA ILE A 354 3.50 15.91 6.35
C ILE A 354 1.99 15.86 6.08
N GLU A 355 1.38 16.97 5.69
CA GLU A 355 -0.04 17.03 5.33
C GLU A 355 -0.33 16.19 4.09
N ARG A 356 0.42 16.40 3.00
CA ARG A 356 0.38 15.58 1.78
C ARG A 356 0.59 14.10 2.07
N SER A 357 1.60 13.79 2.89
CA SER A 357 1.88 12.42 3.33
C SER A 357 0.69 11.79 4.05
N ARG A 358 0.03 12.55 4.93
CA ARG A 358 -1.17 12.12 5.67
C ARG A 358 -2.35 11.88 4.75
N GLU A 359 -2.64 12.82 3.84
CA GLU A 359 -3.79 12.75 2.95
C GLU A 359 -3.72 11.53 2.03
N THR A 360 -2.53 11.25 1.51
CA THR A 360 -2.32 10.15 0.57
C THR A 360 -2.28 8.78 1.26
N THR A 361 -1.55 8.67 2.38
CA THR A 361 -1.33 7.36 3.03
C THR A 361 -2.32 7.07 4.15
N GLY A 362 -2.87 8.10 4.80
CA GLY A 362 -3.63 8.00 6.04
C GLY A 362 -2.78 7.76 7.29
N ALA A 363 -1.45 7.70 7.16
CA ALA A 363 -0.53 7.48 8.27
C ALA A 363 -0.21 8.77 9.04
N ASN A 364 0.34 8.60 10.24
CA ASN A 364 0.80 9.73 11.05
C ASN A 364 2.32 9.88 10.92
N PHE A 365 2.77 11.12 10.78
CA PHE A 365 4.17 11.48 10.54
C PHE A 365 4.58 12.56 11.52
N VAL A 366 5.85 12.48 11.92
CA VAL A 366 6.48 13.39 12.87
C VAL A 366 7.91 13.58 12.38
N MET A 367 8.37 14.82 12.36
CA MET A 367 9.76 15.19 12.07
C MET A 367 10.31 15.95 13.26
N ARG A 368 11.53 15.61 13.68
CA ARG A 368 12.23 16.32 14.75
C ARG A 368 13.64 16.70 14.34
N GLU A 369 14.04 17.93 14.66
CA GLU A 369 15.41 18.40 14.47
C GLU A 369 16.03 18.72 15.83
N GLY A 370 17.16 18.10 16.15
CA GLY A 370 17.84 18.31 17.44
C GLY A 370 16.95 18.03 18.67
N GLY A 371 15.95 17.14 18.54
CA GLY A 371 14.97 16.81 19.58
C GLY A 371 13.81 17.79 19.72
N SER A 372 13.76 18.85 18.90
CA SER A 372 12.62 19.76 18.81
C SER A 372 11.67 19.36 17.68
N LEU A 373 10.37 19.57 17.88
CA LEU A 373 9.36 19.23 16.88
C LEU A 373 9.45 20.19 15.70
N LEU A 374 9.80 19.66 14.52
CA LEU A 374 9.85 20.44 13.28
C LEU A 374 8.47 20.50 12.63
N ALA A 375 7.84 19.33 12.43
CA ALA A 375 6.49 19.22 11.92
C ALA A 375 5.83 17.91 12.38
N SER A 376 4.50 17.91 12.47
CA SER A 376 3.74 16.71 12.83
C SER A 376 2.25 16.88 12.52
N ASN A 377 1.63 15.80 12.07
CA ASN A 377 0.17 15.74 11.92
C ASN A 377 -0.55 15.23 13.18
N LEU A 378 0.22 14.82 14.20
CA LEU A 378 -0.23 14.58 15.56
C LEU A 378 -0.14 15.86 16.40
N THR A 379 -1.13 16.05 17.27
CA THR A 379 -1.09 17.15 18.24
C THR A 379 -0.03 16.89 19.32
N GLU A 380 0.53 17.96 19.90
CA GLU A 380 1.51 17.85 21.00
C GLU A 380 1.01 16.96 22.15
N ARG A 381 -0.28 17.06 22.50
CA ARG A 381 -0.90 16.20 23.52
C ARG A 381 -0.88 14.71 23.16
N ARG A 382 -0.99 14.36 21.87
CA ARG A 382 -0.88 12.96 21.44
C ARG A 382 0.57 12.52 21.48
N LEU A 383 1.49 13.37 21.05
CA LEU A 383 2.93 13.09 21.09
C LEU A 383 3.43 12.91 22.53
N SER A 384 2.95 13.70 23.49
CA SER A 384 3.32 13.55 24.91
C SER A 384 2.85 12.23 25.52
N ASN A 385 1.88 11.56 24.89
CA ASN A 385 1.36 10.27 25.32
C ASN A 385 1.94 9.10 24.51
N LEU A 386 2.90 9.35 23.63
CA LEU A 386 3.59 8.31 22.87
C LEU A 386 4.51 7.53 23.81
N GLU A 387 4.29 6.22 23.92
CA GLU A 387 5.10 5.31 24.72
C GLU A 387 5.69 4.23 23.81
N ILE A 388 7.01 4.17 23.72
CA ILE A 388 7.70 3.10 22.96
C ILE A 388 7.70 1.83 23.80
N ILE A 389 7.07 0.76 23.30
CA ILE A 389 6.99 -0.54 23.99
C ILE A 389 8.15 -1.44 23.61
N SER A 390 8.45 -1.49 22.31
CA SER A 390 9.52 -2.30 21.76
C SER A 390 10.27 -1.49 20.70
N SER A 391 11.56 -1.79 20.56
CA SER A 391 12.38 -1.25 19.49
C SER A 391 13.41 -2.29 19.08
N SER A 392 13.71 -2.29 17.78
CA SER A 392 14.76 -3.09 17.17
C SER A 392 15.39 -2.28 16.05
N THR A 393 16.73 -2.23 16.04
CA THR A 393 17.47 -1.59 14.96
C THR A 393 17.59 -2.57 13.80
N VAL A 394 17.27 -2.09 12.61
CA VAL A 394 17.37 -2.84 11.35
C VAL A 394 18.55 -2.29 10.55
N GLU A 395 19.00 -3.05 9.56
CA GLU A 395 20.03 -2.64 8.62
C GLU A 395 19.68 -1.29 7.96
N GLY A 396 20.66 -0.40 7.84
CA GLY A 396 20.48 0.98 7.37
C GLY A 396 20.15 2.01 8.46
N GLY A 397 20.24 1.66 9.75
CA GLY A 397 20.06 2.61 10.86
C GLY A 397 18.61 2.89 11.23
N ILE A 398 17.64 2.32 10.49
CA ILE A 398 16.21 2.44 10.79
C ILE A 398 15.88 1.69 12.08
N VAL A 399 15.21 2.37 13.01
CA VAL A 399 14.63 1.77 14.21
C VAL A 399 13.17 1.45 13.94
N LYS A 400 12.74 0.22 14.22
CA LYS A 400 11.33 -0.17 14.16
C LYS A 400 10.84 -0.76 15.47
N GLY A 401 9.54 -0.71 15.71
CA GLY A 401 8.93 -1.45 16.79
C GLY A 401 7.47 -1.12 16.99
N THR A 402 7.00 -1.34 18.21
CA THR A 402 5.62 -1.03 18.61
C THR A 402 5.62 0.16 19.56
N ALA A 403 4.74 1.12 19.29
CA ALA A 403 4.48 2.25 20.16
C ALA A 403 3.00 2.27 20.54
N LYS A 404 2.72 2.82 21.71
CA LYS A 404 1.37 3.05 22.22
C LYS A 404 1.06 4.53 22.16
N LEU A 405 -0.10 4.86 21.61
CA LEU A 405 -0.61 6.22 21.52
C LEU A 405 -2.06 6.23 21.98
N ASN A 406 -2.35 6.86 23.13
CA ASN A 406 -3.69 6.90 23.74
C ASN A 406 -4.38 5.51 23.83
N ASP A 407 -3.67 4.51 24.34
CA ASP A 407 -4.15 3.11 24.48
C ASP A 407 -4.31 2.30 23.19
N VAL A 408 -3.90 2.84 22.04
CA VAL A 408 -3.83 2.09 20.78
C VAL A 408 -2.38 1.72 20.48
N LEU A 409 -2.14 0.45 20.13
CA LEU A 409 -0.85 -0.04 19.67
C LEU A 409 -0.68 0.26 18.18
N HIS A 410 0.47 0.78 17.82
CA HIS A 410 0.87 1.12 16.47
C HIS A 410 2.25 0.54 16.19
N THR A 411 2.44 0.00 14.98
CA THR A 411 3.78 -0.23 14.45
C THR A 411 4.36 1.12 14.03
N TYR A 412 5.62 1.38 14.36
CA TYR A 412 6.33 2.59 13.96
C TYR A 412 7.70 2.24 13.37
N ALA A 413 8.21 3.16 12.55
CA ALA A 413 9.58 3.18 12.08
C ALA A 413 10.11 4.61 12.20
N THR A 414 11.41 4.72 12.47
CA THR A 414 12.14 5.98 12.67
C THR A 414 13.50 5.87 11.99
N GLY A 415 13.98 6.93 11.36
CA GLY A 415 15.27 7.00 10.71
C GLY A 415 15.85 8.40 10.82
N GLU A 416 17.17 8.52 10.96
CA GLU A 416 17.85 9.83 11.01
C GLU A 416 18.40 10.17 9.62
N ILE A 417 17.97 11.31 9.06
CA ILE A 417 18.32 11.78 7.72
C ILE A 417 18.76 13.23 7.84
N SER A 418 20.02 13.51 7.51
CA SER A 418 20.59 14.87 7.52
C SER A 418 20.35 15.66 8.83
N GLY A 419 20.30 14.98 9.98
CA GLY A 419 20.06 15.59 11.30
C GLY A 419 18.59 15.70 11.73
N ILE A 420 17.66 15.17 10.93
CA ILE A 420 16.23 15.07 11.22
C ILE A 420 15.84 13.62 11.51
N GLU A 421 15.13 13.40 12.62
CA GLU A 421 14.52 12.13 13.05
C GLU A 421 13.08 11.96 12.54
#